data_AF-A0A936PQG4-F1
#
_entry.id   AF-A0A936PQG4-F1
#
_cell.length_a   1.000
_cell.length_b   1.000
_cell.length_c   1.000
_cell.angle_alpha   90.00
_cell.angle_beta   90.00
_cell.angle_gamma   90.00
#
_symmetry.space_group_name_H-M   'P 1'
#
loop_
_entity.id
_entity.type
_entity.pdbx_description
1 polymer ?
#
loop_
_entity_poly.entity_id
_entity_poly.type
_entity_poly.pdbx_seq_one_letter_code
_entity_poly.pdbx_strand_id
1 'polypeptide(L)'
;MATDPVQQIFARFEKNLQRTTGLVNSFYPVPGKTGRPATHRSDLLRAAVVLLHASLEDLLRSLEVELISRYVHSGMSLSGVKFTLPGDKRLDSISLSLLVSTYPKANVADILADALATHKALRLKSLQRSTYNNVKEVKAALDRVQVPRGADPKAPYGLSERDWSSIEAMMKRRHLIAHRADQNDVSGQGHHLNKPIGLGELQSWIDKIRALGNSVQQQL
;
A
#
# COMPACT_ATOMS: atom_id res chain seq x y z
N MET A 1 -0.89 21.06 -18.63
CA MET A 1 0.06 19.95 -18.49
C MET A 1 -0.60 18.89 -17.63
N ALA A 2 -0.66 17.63 -18.10
CA ALA A 2 -1.18 16.54 -17.27
C ALA A 2 -0.20 16.29 -16.11
N THR A 3 -0.71 16.24 -14.87
CA THR A 3 0.09 15.97 -13.68
C THR A 3 0.62 14.52 -13.75
N ASP A 4 1.90 14.32 -13.46
CA ASP A 4 2.52 12.98 -13.47
C ASP A 4 1.68 12.00 -12.61
N PRO A 5 1.24 10.85 -13.16
CA PRO A 5 0.47 9.85 -12.43
C PRO A 5 1.10 9.47 -11.09
N VAL A 6 2.43 9.39 -11.01
CA VAL A 6 3.14 9.08 -9.76
C VAL A 6 2.95 10.19 -8.73
N GLN A 7 3.02 11.46 -9.13
CA GLN A 7 2.72 12.59 -8.23
C GLN A 7 1.28 12.56 -7.71
N GLN A 8 0.31 12.17 -8.55
CA GLN A 8 -1.09 12.04 -8.13
C GLN A 8 -1.28 10.93 -7.08
N ILE A 9 -0.51 9.84 -7.18
CA ILE A 9 -0.51 8.75 -6.18
C ILE A 9 -0.05 9.30 -4.81
N PHE A 10 1.06 10.04 -4.77
CA PHE A 10 1.56 10.62 -3.53
C PHE A 10 0.65 11.70 -2.95
N ALA A 11 0.04 12.54 -3.80
CA ALA A 11 -0.95 13.53 -3.36
C ALA A 11 -2.17 12.85 -2.70
N ARG A 12 -2.65 11.74 -3.26
CA ARG A 12 -3.74 10.95 -2.68
C ARG A 12 -3.32 10.28 -1.37
N PHE A 13 -2.11 9.74 -1.31
CA PHE A 13 -1.54 9.18 -0.10
C PHE A 13 -1.49 10.20 1.03
N GLU A 14 -0.95 11.39 0.80
CA GLU A 14 -0.89 12.46 1.80
C GLU A 14 -2.29 12.92 2.24
N LYS A 15 -3.24 13.05 1.31
CA LYS A 15 -4.65 13.33 1.64
C LYS A 15 -5.23 12.27 2.59
N ASN A 16 -4.90 11.00 2.39
CA ASN A 16 -5.37 9.94 3.29
C ASN A 16 -4.67 9.98 4.67
N LEU A 17 -3.40 10.39 4.74
CA LEU A 17 -2.72 10.65 6.02
C LEU A 17 -3.34 11.84 6.77
N GLN A 18 -3.76 12.89 6.05
CA GLN A 18 -4.49 14.02 6.63
C GLN A 18 -5.85 13.57 7.19
N ARG A 19 -6.58 12.71 6.48
CA ARG A 19 -7.83 12.11 6.98
C ARG A 19 -7.60 11.28 8.24
N THR A 20 -6.52 10.49 8.27
CA THR A 20 -6.12 9.70 9.44
C THR A 20 -5.83 10.63 10.63
N THR A 21 -5.02 11.67 10.41
CA THR A 21 -4.74 12.71 11.42
C THR A 21 -6.03 13.39 11.89
N GLY A 22 -6.98 13.65 10.99
CA GLY A 22 -8.29 14.21 11.34
C GLY A 22 -9.10 13.32 12.30
N LEU A 23 -9.05 12.00 12.12
CA LEU A 23 -9.69 11.05 13.04
C LEU A 23 -9.01 11.06 14.42
N VAL A 24 -7.67 11.12 14.44
CA VAL A 24 -6.90 11.26 15.69
C VAL A 24 -7.23 12.57 16.40
N ASN A 25 -7.32 13.67 15.64
CA ASN A 25 -7.63 14.98 16.19
C ASN A 25 -9.06 15.04 16.76
N SER A 26 -9.99 14.30 16.15
CA SER A 26 -11.37 14.18 16.64
C SER A 26 -11.48 13.39 17.95
N PHE A 27 -10.43 12.65 18.34
CA PHE A 27 -10.37 11.96 19.62
C PHE A 27 -10.07 12.90 20.79
N TYR A 28 -9.38 14.03 20.56
CA TYR A 28 -8.94 14.90 21.67
C TYR A 28 -10.13 15.24 22.60
N PRO A 29 -9.95 15.09 23.92
CA PRO A 29 -11.00 15.39 24.87
C PRO A 29 -11.40 16.86 24.71
N VAL A 30 -12.71 17.10 24.74
CA VAL A 30 -13.24 18.47 24.77
C VAL A 30 -12.73 19.10 26.07
N PRO A 31 -12.12 20.30 26.02
CA PRO A 31 -11.63 20.98 27.22
C PRO A 31 -12.71 21.02 28.30
N GLY A 32 -12.36 20.66 29.54
CA GLY A 32 -13.28 20.69 30.69
C GLY A 32 -14.01 19.38 31.01
N LYS A 33 -13.86 18.30 30.22
CA LYS A 33 -14.31 16.95 30.62
C LYS A 33 -13.14 16.09 31.09
N THR A 34 -12.99 15.95 32.41
CA THR A 34 -12.06 15.02 33.05
C THR A 34 -12.73 13.66 33.23
N GLY A 35 -12.12 12.61 32.72
CA GLY A 35 -12.64 11.24 32.79
C GLY A 35 -12.23 10.40 31.59
N ARG A 36 -12.40 9.08 31.71
CA ARG A 36 -12.11 8.13 30.63
C ARG A 36 -13.00 8.43 29.42
N PRO A 37 -12.46 8.55 28.20
CA PRO A 37 -13.27 8.69 27.00
C PRO A 37 -14.22 7.49 26.88
N ALA A 38 -15.47 7.75 26.52
CA ALA A 38 -16.44 6.70 26.23
C ALA A 38 -15.92 5.77 25.11
N THR A 39 -16.26 4.49 25.16
CA THR A 39 -15.72 3.44 24.28
C THR A 39 -15.82 3.79 22.79
N HIS A 40 -16.92 4.43 22.37
CA HIS A 40 -17.11 4.90 20.98
C HIS A 40 -16.04 5.91 20.52
N ARG A 41 -15.44 6.68 21.42
CA ARG A 41 -14.31 7.56 21.08
C ARG A 41 -13.06 6.76 20.79
N SER A 42 -12.80 5.68 21.54
CA SER A 42 -11.65 4.80 21.26
C SER A 42 -11.76 4.10 19.90
N ASP A 43 -12.97 3.96 19.36
CA ASP A 43 -13.18 3.42 18.01
C ASP A 43 -12.75 4.39 16.91
N LEU A 44 -12.65 5.70 17.18
CA LEU A 44 -12.02 6.66 16.25
C LEU A 44 -10.54 6.32 16.04
N LEU A 45 -9.82 5.92 17.09
CA LEU A 45 -8.42 5.51 16.98
C LEU A 45 -8.28 4.18 16.23
N ARG A 46 -9.22 3.25 16.41
CA ARG A 46 -9.25 1.99 15.63
C ARG A 46 -9.55 2.24 14.16
N ALA A 47 -10.52 3.09 13.87
CA ALA A 47 -10.82 3.52 12.50
C ALA A 47 -9.62 4.21 11.84
N ALA A 48 -8.89 5.03 12.60
CA ALA A 48 -7.66 5.65 12.14
C ALA A 48 -6.56 4.62 11.82
N VAL A 49 -6.36 3.58 12.64
CA VAL A 49 -5.43 2.48 12.32
C VAL A 49 -5.82 1.77 11.03
N VAL A 50 -7.10 1.44 10.85
CA VAL A 50 -7.60 0.79 9.63
C VAL A 50 -7.39 1.68 8.40
N LEU A 51 -7.69 2.98 8.51
CA LEU A 51 -7.48 3.94 7.44
C LEU A 51 -6.00 4.13 7.11
N LEU A 52 -5.14 4.19 8.13
CA LEU A 52 -3.69 4.30 7.95
C LEU A 52 -3.13 3.12 7.17
N HIS A 53 -3.52 1.90 7.54
CA HIS A 53 -3.16 0.68 6.82
C HIS A 53 -3.66 0.71 5.37
N ALA A 54 -4.94 1.03 5.17
CA ALA A 54 -5.53 1.11 3.83
C ALA A 54 -4.83 2.17 2.95
N SER A 55 -4.32 3.25 3.56
CA SER A 55 -3.54 4.29 2.88
C SER A 55 -2.20 3.77 2.38
N LEU A 56 -1.48 2.98 3.21
CA LEU A 56 -0.26 2.30 2.80
C LEU A 56 -0.53 1.30 1.67
N GLU A 57 -1.57 0.48 1.80
CA GLU A 57 -1.91 -0.50 0.76
C GLU A 57 -2.29 0.18 -0.56
N ASP A 58 -3.03 1.29 -0.51
CA ASP A 58 -3.40 2.06 -1.69
C ASP A 58 -2.18 2.68 -2.40
N LEU A 59 -1.24 3.22 -1.63
CA LEU A 59 0.05 3.69 -2.15
C LEU A 59 0.78 2.56 -2.88
N LEU A 60 1.00 1.42 -2.23
CA LEU A 60 1.73 0.28 -2.79
C LEU A 60 1.02 -0.28 -4.03
N ARG A 61 -0.30 -0.51 -3.97
CA ARG A 61 -1.09 -0.99 -5.12
C ARG A 61 -0.97 -0.06 -6.31
N SER A 62 -0.98 1.25 -6.07
CA SER A 62 -0.93 2.23 -7.15
C SER A 62 0.46 2.35 -7.76
N LEU A 63 1.51 2.32 -6.93
CA LEU A 63 2.89 2.26 -7.42
C LEU A 63 3.13 1.00 -8.25
N GLU A 64 2.61 -0.15 -7.81
CA GLU A 64 2.70 -1.39 -8.58
C GLU A 64 2.01 -1.33 -9.94
N VAL A 65 0.87 -0.65 -10.05
CA VAL A 65 0.19 -0.48 -11.35
C VAL A 65 0.93 0.52 -12.24
N GLU A 66 1.38 1.63 -11.68
CA GLU A 66 1.91 2.74 -12.46
C GLU A 66 3.34 2.50 -12.93
N LEU A 67 4.21 2.03 -12.02
CA LEU A 67 5.63 1.82 -12.30
C LEU A 67 5.90 0.63 -13.23
N ILE A 68 4.92 -0.27 -13.41
CA ILE A 68 4.98 -1.33 -14.44
C ILE A 68 5.26 -0.76 -15.84
N SER A 69 4.69 0.40 -16.17
CA SER A 69 4.92 1.06 -17.45
C SER A 69 6.37 1.47 -17.65
N ARG A 70 7.07 1.82 -16.56
CA ARG A 70 8.46 2.26 -16.60
C ARG A 70 9.40 1.09 -16.90
N TYR A 71 9.06 -0.15 -16.51
CA TYR A 71 9.87 -1.35 -16.86
C TYR A 71 9.89 -1.69 -18.34
N VAL A 72 8.80 -1.42 -19.05
CA VAL A 72 8.74 -1.68 -20.50
C VAL A 72 9.68 -0.75 -21.25
N HIS A 73 9.79 0.51 -20.81
CA HIS A 73 10.61 1.52 -21.50
C HIS A 73 12.10 1.47 -21.11
N SER A 74 12.44 0.90 -19.95
CA SER A 74 13.83 0.84 -19.46
C SER A 74 14.65 -0.34 -20.03
N GLY A 75 14.11 -1.10 -21.00
CA GLY A 75 14.79 -2.25 -21.60
C GLY A 75 14.94 -3.43 -20.64
N MET A 76 14.19 -3.43 -19.54
CA MET A 76 14.27 -4.44 -18.52
C MET A 76 13.54 -5.71 -18.94
N SER A 77 14.13 -6.86 -18.60
CA SER A 77 13.51 -8.16 -18.87
C SER A 77 12.15 -8.24 -18.18
N LEU A 78 11.11 -8.33 -19.00
CA LEU A 78 9.73 -8.61 -18.62
C LEU A 78 9.54 -10.08 -18.20
N SER A 79 10.56 -10.74 -17.63
CA SER A 79 10.56 -12.18 -17.31
C SER A 79 9.45 -12.63 -16.33
N GLY A 80 8.74 -11.68 -15.69
CA GLY A 80 7.53 -11.93 -14.90
C GLY A 80 6.21 -11.44 -15.53
N VAL A 81 6.27 -10.75 -16.67
CA VAL A 81 5.11 -10.19 -17.39
C VAL A 81 4.76 -11.14 -18.53
N LYS A 82 3.84 -12.07 -18.26
CA LYS A 82 3.33 -12.99 -19.29
C LYS A 82 2.57 -12.21 -20.36
N PHE A 83 2.86 -12.49 -21.63
CA PHE A 83 2.06 -11.99 -22.72
C PHE A 83 0.63 -12.49 -22.56
N THR A 84 -0.34 -11.59 -22.57
CA THR A 84 -1.75 -11.95 -22.40
C THR A 84 -2.51 -11.47 -23.61
N LEU A 85 -3.18 -12.41 -24.29
CA LEU A 85 -4.05 -12.09 -25.41
C LEU A 85 -5.41 -11.57 -24.90
N PRO A 86 -6.18 -10.90 -25.77
CA PRO A 86 -7.59 -10.62 -25.51
C PRO A 86 -8.33 -11.88 -25.04
N GLY A 87 -8.99 -11.81 -23.88
CA GLY A 87 -9.66 -12.96 -23.25
C GLY A 87 -8.91 -13.62 -22.08
N ASP A 88 -7.99 -12.91 -21.42
CA ASP A 88 -7.30 -13.30 -20.16
C ASP A 88 -6.38 -14.54 -20.26
N LYS A 89 -6.09 -15.05 -21.46
CA LYS A 89 -5.19 -16.21 -21.62
C LYS A 89 -3.72 -15.77 -21.54
N ARG A 90 -3.09 -16.06 -20.41
CA ARG A 90 -1.65 -15.85 -20.19
C ARG A 90 -0.84 -16.90 -20.94
N LEU A 91 0.11 -16.46 -21.74
CA LEU A 91 1.00 -17.31 -22.52
C LEU A 91 2.44 -17.20 -22.01
N ASP A 92 3.11 -18.34 -21.88
CA ASP A 92 4.54 -18.42 -21.57
C ASP A 92 5.42 -18.21 -22.82
N SER A 93 4.85 -18.44 -24.00
CA SER A 93 5.47 -18.20 -25.30
C SER A 93 4.42 -17.78 -26.31
N ILE A 94 4.74 -16.87 -27.23
CA ILE A 94 3.85 -16.47 -28.32
C ILE A 94 4.41 -16.91 -29.68
N SER A 95 3.58 -17.51 -30.53
CA SER A 95 3.96 -17.82 -31.91
C SER A 95 3.70 -16.64 -32.83
N LEU A 96 4.52 -16.50 -33.89
CA LEU A 96 4.32 -15.47 -34.91
C LEU A 96 2.96 -15.61 -35.61
N SER A 97 2.50 -16.84 -35.84
CA SER A 97 1.18 -17.11 -36.41
C SER A 97 0.04 -16.51 -35.59
N LEU A 98 0.16 -16.58 -34.26
CA LEU A 98 -0.84 -16.04 -33.33
C LEU A 98 -0.79 -14.51 -33.27
N LEU A 99 0.39 -13.91 -33.40
CA LEU A 99 0.53 -12.45 -33.53
C LEU A 99 -0.13 -11.95 -34.81
N VAL A 100 0.12 -12.60 -35.95
CA VAL A 100 -0.48 -12.22 -37.23
C VAL A 100 -2.00 -12.38 -37.22
N SER A 101 -2.53 -13.43 -36.59
CA SER A 101 -3.99 -13.62 -36.50
C SER A 101 -4.67 -12.63 -35.55
N THR A 102 -4.00 -12.26 -34.46
CA THR A 102 -4.56 -11.35 -33.43
C THR A 102 -4.40 -9.88 -33.83
N TYR A 103 -3.26 -9.53 -34.45
CA TYR A 103 -2.86 -8.18 -34.79
C TYR A 103 -2.49 -8.05 -36.29
N PRO A 104 -3.44 -8.30 -37.22
CA PRO A 104 -3.14 -8.44 -38.65
C PRO A 104 -2.56 -7.18 -39.33
N LYS A 105 -2.67 -6.01 -38.70
CA LYS A 105 -2.19 -4.73 -39.23
C LYS A 105 -1.40 -3.90 -38.21
N ALA A 106 -1.15 -4.46 -37.02
CA ALA A 106 -0.52 -3.71 -35.95
C ALA A 106 1.00 -3.80 -36.08
N ASN A 107 1.69 -2.70 -35.80
CA ASN A 107 3.14 -2.72 -35.70
C ASN A 107 3.56 -3.26 -34.30
N VAL A 108 4.86 -3.44 -34.09
CA VAL A 108 5.40 -3.94 -32.82
C VAL A 108 5.02 -3.02 -31.64
N ALA A 109 5.01 -1.70 -31.84
CA ALA A 109 4.65 -0.75 -30.79
C ALA A 109 3.17 -0.89 -30.38
N ASP A 110 2.26 -1.10 -31.34
CA ASP A 110 0.84 -1.33 -31.06
C ASP A 110 0.63 -2.61 -30.22
N ILE A 111 1.33 -3.69 -30.59
CA ILE A 111 1.28 -4.98 -29.88
C ILE A 111 1.80 -4.83 -28.45
N LEU A 112 2.91 -4.10 -28.26
CA LEU A 112 3.49 -3.85 -26.93
C LEU A 112 2.59 -2.96 -26.07
N ALA A 113 1.96 -1.95 -26.67
CA ALA A 113 1.01 -1.08 -25.98
C ALA A 113 -0.21 -1.87 -25.48
N ASP A 114 -0.78 -2.74 -26.32
CA ASP A 114 -1.91 -3.58 -25.94
C ASP A 114 -1.54 -4.63 -24.88
N ALA A 115 -0.38 -5.27 -25.01
CA ALA A 115 0.13 -6.20 -24.00
C ALA A 115 0.34 -5.52 -22.64
N LEU A 116 0.88 -4.29 -22.64
CA LEU A 116 1.07 -3.50 -21.42
C LEU A 116 -0.27 -3.08 -20.80
N ALA A 117 -1.22 -2.61 -21.62
CA ALA A 117 -2.56 -2.25 -21.16
C ALA A 117 -3.29 -3.46 -20.53
N THR A 118 -3.24 -4.61 -21.20
CA THR A 118 -3.81 -5.86 -20.70
C THR A 118 -3.15 -6.30 -19.40
N HIS A 119 -1.81 -6.24 -19.33
CA HIS A 119 -1.11 -6.57 -18.10
C HIS A 119 -1.47 -5.63 -16.94
N LYS A 120 -1.55 -4.31 -17.18
CA LYS A 120 -2.01 -3.34 -16.18
C LYS A 120 -3.42 -3.66 -15.68
N ALA A 121 -4.35 -3.97 -16.58
CA ALA A 121 -5.73 -4.31 -16.21
C ALA A 121 -5.79 -5.59 -15.36
N LEU A 122 -5.06 -6.62 -15.75
CA LEU A 122 -4.94 -7.87 -14.97
C LEU A 122 -4.26 -7.67 -13.63
N ARG A 123 -3.22 -6.83 -13.59
CA ARG A 123 -2.52 -6.49 -12.34
C ARG A 123 -3.45 -5.73 -11.41
N LEU A 124 -4.19 -4.73 -11.91
CA LEU A 124 -5.17 -3.99 -11.14
C LEU A 124 -6.22 -4.93 -10.54
N LYS A 125 -6.78 -5.84 -11.34
CA LYS A 125 -7.75 -6.87 -10.89
C LYS A 125 -7.16 -7.81 -9.82
N SER A 126 -5.90 -8.21 -9.97
CA SER A 126 -5.19 -9.02 -8.98
C SER A 126 -4.91 -8.25 -7.68
N LEU A 127 -4.52 -6.99 -7.80
CA LEU A 127 -4.16 -6.15 -6.65
C LEU A 127 -5.37 -5.72 -5.85
N GLN A 128 -6.54 -5.56 -6.46
CA GLN A 128 -7.80 -5.35 -5.73
C GLN A 128 -8.11 -6.48 -4.73
N ARG A 129 -7.55 -7.67 -4.94
CA ARG A 129 -7.69 -8.83 -4.04
C ARG A 129 -6.48 -9.05 -3.15
N SER A 130 -5.41 -8.28 -3.33
CA SER A 130 -4.16 -8.43 -2.58
C SER A 130 -4.17 -7.50 -1.37
N THR A 131 -3.89 -8.06 -0.20
CA THR A 131 -3.60 -7.30 1.02
C THR A 131 -2.13 -7.40 1.35
N TYR A 132 -1.57 -6.34 1.95
CA TYR A 132 -0.22 -6.38 2.50
C TYR A 132 -0.35 -6.59 3.99
N ASN A 133 -0.05 -7.80 4.47
CA ASN A 133 -0.37 -8.22 5.83
C ASN A 133 0.81 -8.06 6.80
N ASN A 134 2.01 -7.92 6.28
CA ASN A 134 3.25 -7.77 7.04
C ASN A 134 4.29 -6.93 6.28
N VAL A 135 5.32 -6.50 6.98
CA VAL A 135 6.40 -5.67 6.43
C VAL A 135 7.21 -6.39 5.34
N LYS A 136 7.30 -7.73 5.36
CA LYS A 136 8.00 -8.47 4.30
C LYS A 136 7.29 -8.31 2.97
N GLU A 137 5.96 -8.35 2.97
CA GLU A 137 5.14 -8.12 1.78
C GLU A 137 5.24 -6.67 1.29
N VAL A 138 5.32 -5.69 2.20
CA VAL A 138 5.56 -4.28 1.85
C VAL A 138 6.92 -4.09 1.17
N LYS A 139 8.00 -4.60 1.77
CA LYS A 139 9.34 -4.54 1.18
C LYS A 139 9.39 -5.26 -0.17
N ALA A 140 8.81 -6.45 -0.26
CA ALA A 140 8.72 -7.18 -1.52
C ALA A 140 7.93 -6.43 -2.60
N ALA A 141 6.88 -5.68 -2.24
CA ALA A 141 6.15 -4.82 -3.17
C ALA A 141 7.05 -3.71 -3.71
N LEU A 142 7.76 -3.00 -2.84
CA LEU A 142 8.70 -1.95 -3.21
C LEU A 142 9.87 -2.47 -4.06
N ASP A 143 10.39 -3.66 -3.74
CA ASP A 143 11.42 -4.34 -4.54
C ASP A 143 10.89 -4.74 -5.93
N ARG A 144 9.67 -5.27 -6.03
CA ARG A 144 9.03 -5.59 -7.31
C ARG A 144 8.89 -4.35 -8.19
N VAL A 145 8.59 -3.21 -7.57
CA VAL A 145 8.56 -1.91 -8.25
C VAL A 145 9.88 -1.16 -8.17
N GLN A 146 10.97 -1.87 -7.86
CA GLN A 146 12.35 -1.40 -7.99
C GLN A 146 12.59 0.00 -7.43
N VAL A 147 11.86 0.33 -6.37
CA VAL A 147 12.14 1.53 -5.59
C VAL A 147 13.54 1.30 -5.02
N PRO A 148 14.50 2.19 -5.29
CA PRO A 148 15.85 2.07 -4.75
C PRO A 148 15.82 1.92 -3.23
N ARG A 149 16.51 0.95 -2.66
CA ARG A 149 16.53 0.78 -1.18
C ARG A 149 17.23 1.93 -0.44
N GLY A 150 17.90 2.85 -1.14
CA GLY A 150 18.73 3.89 -0.57
C GLY A 150 20.18 3.45 -0.37
N ALA A 151 21.05 4.40 0.00
CA ALA A 151 22.49 4.17 0.13
C ALA A 151 22.89 3.42 1.42
N ASP A 152 22.07 3.49 2.47
CA ASP A 152 22.33 2.80 3.74
C ASP A 152 21.67 1.41 3.76
N PRO A 153 22.46 0.31 3.74
CA PRO A 153 21.91 -1.05 3.80
C PRO A 153 21.17 -1.36 5.10
N LYS A 154 21.43 -0.61 6.19
CA LYS A 154 20.77 -0.78 7.48
C LYS A 154 19.46 -0.03 7.60
N ALA A 155 19.18 0.88 6.66
CA ALA A 155 17.96 1.68 6.63
C ALA A 155 17.29 1.62 5.25
N PRO A 156 16.84 0.42 4.80
CA PRO A 156 16.20 0.28 3.50
C PRO A 156 14.94 1.14 3.43
N TYR A 157 14.79 1.87 2.33
CA TYR A 157 13.72 2.84 2.09
C TYR A 157 13.69 3.97 3.14
N GLY A 158 14.86 4.32 3.69
CA GLY A 158 15.01 5.42 4.65
C GLY A 158 14.48 5.12 6.06
N LEU A 159 14.19 3.86 6.39
CA LEU A 159 13.64 3.45 7.68
C LEU A 159 14.55 2.49 8.42
N SER A 160 14.73 2.75 9.72
CA SER A 160 15.46 1.86 10.61
C SER A 160 14.67 0.59 10.92
N GLU A 161 15.34 -0.42 11.46
CA GLU A 161 14.69 -1.67 11.91
C GLU A 161 13.61 -1.43 12.99
N ARG A 162 13.78 -0.40 13.82
CA ARG A 162 12.77 0.02 14.81
C ARG A 162 11.52 0.58 14.15
N ASP A 163 11.69 1.35 13.07
CA ASP A 163 10.55 1.91 12.33
C ASP A 163 9.76 0.78 11.65
N TRP A 164 10.45 -0.18 11.04
CA TRP A 164 9.83 -1.38 10.48
C TRP A 164 9.08 -2.20 11.52
N SER A 165 9.67 -2.39 12.70
CA SER A 165 9.00 -3.08 13.82
C SER A 165 7.73 -2.35 14.27
N SER A 166 7.75 -1.02 14.26
CA SER A 166 6.58 -0.19 14.59
C SER A 166 5.47 -0.32 13.53
N ILE A 167 5.83 -0.30 12.25
CA ILE A 167 4.89 -0.54 11.14
C ILE A 167 4.28 -1.95 11.24
N GLU A 168 5.09 -2.97 11.50
CA GLU A 168 4.62 -4.36 11.70
C GLU A 168 3.61 -4.45 12.86
N ALA A 169 3.85 -3.73 13.96
CA ALA A 169 2.92 -3.67 15.08
C ALA A 169 1.58 -3.03 14.67
N MET A 170 1.61 -1.93 13.91
CA MET A 170 0.41 -1.29 13.36
C MET A 170 -0.39 -2.24 12.45
N MET A 171 0.30 -2.95 11.55
CA MET A 171 -0.32 -3.93 10.65
C MET A 171 -1.00 -5.03 11.47
N LYS A 172 -0.30 -5.64 12.44
CA LYS A 172 -0.88 -6.65 13.35
C LYS A 172 -2.10 -6.10 14.12
N ARG A 173 -2.03 -4.84 14.57
CA ARG A 173 -3.15 -4.17 15.24
C ARG A 173 -4.37 -4.08 14.34
N ARG A 174 -4.19 -3.67 13.07
CA ARG A 174 -5.27 -3.63 12.07
C ARG A 174 -5.93 -5.00 11.87
N HIS A 175 -5.16 -6.09 11.86
CA HIS A 175 -5.72 -7.44 11.72
C HIS A 175 -6.62 -7.80 12.91
N LEU A 176 -6.19 -7.45 14.13
CA LEU A 176 -7.00 -7.68 15.33
C LEU A 176 -8.29 -6.84 15.32
N ILE A 177 -8.20 -5.57 14.91
CA ILE A 177 -9.37 -4.69 14.78
C ILE A 177 -10.34 -5.26 13.75
N ALA A 178 -9.86 -5.62 12.56
CA ALA A 178 -10.71 -6.05 11.45
C ALA A 178 -11.35 -7.43 11.67
N HIS A 179 -10.63 -8.39 12.27
CA HIS A 179 -11.12 -9.76 12.43
C HIS A 179 -11.74 -10.07 13.78
N ARG A 180 -11.39 -9.31 14.82
CA ARG A 180 -11.85 -9.58 16.20
C ARG A 180 -12.39 -8.34 16.91
N ALA A 181 -12.73 -7.27 16.19
CA ALA A 181 -13.21 -6.01 16.76
C ALA A 181 -12.28 -5.47 17.88
N ASP A 182 -10.99 -5.78 17.79
CA ASP A 182 -9.98 -5.41 18.78
C ASP A 182 -10.16 -6.00 20.20
N GLN A 183 -10.89 -7.10 20.30
CA GLN A 183 -11.16 -7.80 21.56
C GLN A 183 -9.89 -8.33 22.22
N ASN A 184 -9.89 -8.31 23.54
CA ASN A 184 -8.84 -8.83 24.38
C ASN A 184 -9.23 -10.23 24.88
N ASP A 185 -8.42 -11.25 24.58
CA ASP A 185 -8.73 -12.64 24.89
C ASP A 185 -8.62 -12.98 26.40
N VAL A 186 -8.16 -12.02 27.22
CA VAL A 186 -8.02 -12.18 28.68
C VAL A 186 -9.16 -11.46 29.38
N SER A 187 -10.10 -12.21 29.95
CA SER A 187 -11.22 -11.69 30.76
C SER A 187 -10.93 -11.82 32.26
N GLY A 188 -11.08 -10.73 33.03
CA GLY A 188 -10.92 -10.71 34.49
C GLY A 188 -11.08 -9.30 35.07
N GLN A 189 -11.16 -9.16 36.39
CA GLN A 189 -11.22 -7.85 37.05
C GLN A 189 -10.01 -6.98 36.63
N GLY A 190 -10.28 -5.80 36.08
CA GLY A 190 -9.25 -4.88 35.58
C GLY A 190 -8.86 -5.05 34.11
N HIS A 191 -9.31 -6.11 33.42
CA HIS A 191 -9.06 -6.30 31.99
C HIS A 191 -10.18 -5.68 31.14
N HIS A 192 -9.79 -4.78 30.24
CA HIS A 192 -10.73 -4.18 29.29
C HIS A 192 -11.08 -5.13 28.16
N LEU A 193 -12.35 -5.11 27.75
CA LEU A 193 -12.89 -5.86 26.61
C LEU A 193 -12.08 -5.65 25.33
N ASN A 194 -11.59 -4.42 25.10
CA ASN A 194 -10.78 -4.09 23.93
C ASN A 194 -9.41 -3.59 24.37
N LYS A 195 -8.38 -3.91 23.59
CA LYS A 195 -7.03 -3.41 23.84
C LYS A 195 -6.99 -1.88 23.63
N PRO A 196 -6.35 -1.11 24.53
CA PRO A 196 -6.22 0.33 24.36
C PRO A 196 -5.31 0.66 23.17
N ILE A 197 -5.51 1.82 22.56
CA ILE A 197 -4.60 2.42 21.57
C ILE A 197 -4.24 3.80 22.10
N GLY A 198 -2.95 4.05 22.29
CA GLY A 198 -2.48 5.35 22.74
C GLY A 198 -2.48 6.38 21.61
N LEU A 199 -2.80 7.64 21.91
CA LEU A 199 -2.66 8.74 20.94
C LEU A 199 -1.22 8.85 20.42
N GLY A 200 -0.23 8.82 21.33
CA GLY A 200 1.19 8.90 20.95
C GLY A 200 1.67 7.70 20.12
N GLU A 201 1.14 6.52 20.39
CA GLU A 201 1.43 5.31 19.61
C GLU A 201 0.91 5.44 18.18
N LEU A 202 -0.36 5.84 18.01
CA LEU A 202 -0.95 6.04 16.70
C LEU A 202 -0.28 7.18 15.92
N GLN A 203 0.04 8.29 16.60
CA GLN A 203 0.79 9.39 15.97
C GLN A 203 2.16 8.90 15.48
N SER A 204 2.86 8.10 16.29
CA SER A 204 4.12 7.48 15.89
C SER A 204 3.96 6.64 14.61
N TRP A 205 2.92 5.82 14.53
CA TRP A 205 2.63 5.04 13.31
C TRP A 205 2.37 5.92 12.09
N ILE A 206 1.59 7.00 12.23
CA ILE A 206 1.34 7.96 11.15
C ILE A 206 2.66 8.53 10.65
N ASP A 207 3.54 8.94 11.56
CA ASP A 207 4.82 9.56 11.21
C ASP A 207 5.75 8.58 10.51
N LYS A 208 5.76 7.29 10.89
CA LYS A 208 6.56 6.26 10.20
C LYS A 208 6.03 5.93 8.82
N ILE A 209 4.71 5.85 8.66
CA ILE A 209 4.10 5.64 7.33
C ILE A 209 4.34 6.86 6.43
N ARG A 210 4.25 8.08 6.97
CA ARG A 210 4.61 9.30 6.23
C ARG A 210 6.09 9.30 5.82
N ALA A 211 6.99 8.95 6.74
CA ALA A 211 8.42 8.86 6.46
C ALA A 211 8.72 7.86 5.34
N LEU A 212 8.06 6.70 5.34
CA LEU A 212 8.15 5.73 4.26
C LEU A 212 7.68 6.33 2.93
N GLY A 213 6.47 6.92 2.91
CA GLY A 213 5.95 7.53 1.68
C GLY A 213 6.87 8.62 1.12
N ASN A 214 7.40 9.49 1.98
CA ASN A 214 8.35 10.54 1.58
C ASN A 214 9.65 9.96 1.03
N SER A 215 10.20 8.93 1.67
CA SER A 215 11.44 8.30 1.21
C SER A 215 11.25 7.62 -0.15
N VAL A 216 10.15 6.89 -0.33
CA VAL A 216 9.81 6.27 -1.61
C VAL A 216 9.59 7.33 -2.69
N GLN A 217 8.91 8.45 -2.37
CA GLN A 217 8.71 9.55 -3.31
C GLN A 217 10.02 10.18 -3.77
N GLN A 218 10.98 10.37 -2.86
CA GLN A 218 12.29 10.96 -3.18
C GLN A 218 13.16 10.05 -4.06
N GLN A 219 12.87 8.75 -4.08
CA GLN A 219 13.64 7.74 -4.82
C GLN A 219 13.08 7.46 -6.23
N LEU A 220 11.92 8.01 -6.59
CA LEU A 220 11.19 7.78 -7.85
C LEU A 220 11.19 8.99 -8.78
#